data_AF-A0A3B8W9D7-F1
#
_entry.id   AF-A0A3B8W9D7-F1
#
_cell.length_a   1.000
_cell.length_b   1.000
_cell.length_c   1.000
_cell.angle_alpha   90.00
_cell.angle_beta   90.00
_cell.angle_gamma   90.00
#
_symmetry.space_group_name_H-M   'P 1'
#
loop_
_entity.id
_entity.type
_entity.pdbx_description
1 polymer ?
#
loop_
_entity_poly.entity_id
_entity_poly.type
_entity_poly.pdbx_seq_one_letter_code
_entity_poly.pdbx_strand_id
1 'polypeptide(L)'
;MFQMMNEARIGVGFGAAVIGYRGYMHSLEYAKDRLQGRKASEKNPESPQVPIIDHADVRRMLLAQKAYSEGGLALCLYGARLMDEQHTHPDEQKRTEAGKLLDLLTPVIKAWPSEYGPKANDLAIQVYGGAGYTREYPVEQCWRDNRLNPIHEGTNGIQALDLLGRKIWQDQSHGLQLLMQEMQVDLQAATTERCQQWALSLSETLQQAVKVTQSLGKSLMGGEVDKTLANASCYLHLFGHIIVSWMWLRQANAAANALASANSDSERNFYQGKLQTAQYFFHWELPTVAQDLVLLRNQDDTCLNMKADWF
;
A
#
# COMPACT_ATOMS: atom_id res chain seq x y z
N MET A 1 -6.32 22.28 -15.81
CA MET A 1 -5.30 21.22 -15.96
C MET A 1 -5.08 20.46 -14.65
N PHE A 2 -4.83 21.13 -13.52
CA PHE A 2 -4.63 20.45 -12.22
C PHE A 2 -5.79 19.57 -11.74
N GLN A 3 -7.06 19.98 -11.92
CA GLN A 3 -8.21 19.15 -11.57
C GLN A 3 -8.26 17.85 -12.41
N MET A 4 -8.04 17.96 -13.73
CA MET A 4 -7.92 16.79 -14.63
C MET A 4 -6.74 15.88 -14.23
N MET A 5 -5.64 16.44 -13.72
CA MET A 5 -4.51 15.64 -13.24
C MET A 5 -4.83 14.84 -11.98
N ASN A 6 -5.65 15.37 -11.05
CA ASN A 6 -6.04 14.62 -9.85
C ASN A 6 -6.87 13.39 -10.22
N GLU A 7 -7.85 13.53 -11.11
CA GLU A 7 -8.64 12.42 -11.63
C GLU A 7 -7.77 11.40 -12.38
N ALA A 8 -6.87 11.87 -13.25
CA ALA A 8 -5.94 11.00 -13.96
C ALA A 8 -5.04 10.20 -13.01
N ARG A 9 -4.49 10.85 -11.96
CA ARG A 9 -3.65 10.20 -10.94
C ARG A 9 -4.41 9.13 -10.15
N ILE A 10 -5.67 9.40 -9.79
CA ILE A 10 -6.55 8.40 -9.16
C ILE A 10 -6.78 7.22 -10.12
N GLY A 11 -7.06 7.50 -11.40
CA GLY A 11 -7.24 6.48 -12.43
C GLY A 11 -6.02 5.57 -12.61
N VAL A 12 -4.81 6.15 -12.62
CA VAL A 12 -3.55 5.39 -12.68
C VAL A 12 -3.39 4.49 -11.45
N GLY A 13 -3.66 5.01 -10.25
CA GLY A 13 -3.65 4.21 -9.02
C GLY A 13 -4.61 3.02 -9.07
N PHE A 14 -5.84 3.28 -9.53
CA PHE A 14 -6.88 2.26 -9.65
C PHE A 14 -6.49 1.18 -10.67
N GLY A 15 -6.00 1.59 -11.84
CA GLY A 15 -5.50 0.68 -12.87
C GLY A 15 -4.38 -0.21 -12.34
N ALA A 16 -3.43 0.36 -11.61
CA ALA A 16 -2.31 -0.39 -11.04
C ALA A 16 -2.76 -1.43 -10.00
N ALA A 17 -3.69 -1.05 -9.11
CA ALA A 17 -4.25 -1.95 -8.11
C ALA A 17 -5.00 -3.13 -8.76
N VAL A 18 -5.83 -2.87 -9.76
CA VAL A 18 -6.65 -3.89 -10.42
C VAL A 18 -5.81 -4.82 -11.30
N ILE A 19 -4.79 -4.33 -12.00
CA ILE A 19 -3.86 -5.19 -12.75
C ILE A 19 -3.03 -6.06 -11.78
N GLY A 20 -2.62 -5.49 -10.64
CA GLY A 20 -2.03 -6.23 -9.51
C GLY A 20 -2.93 -7.40 -9.07
N TYR A 21 -4.20 -7.08 -8.80
CA TYR A 21 -5.21 -8.06 -8.39
C TYR A 21 -5.45 -9.15 -9.44
N ARG A 22 -5.46 -8.80 -10.73
CA ARG A 22 -5.60 -9.77 -11.82
C ARG A 22 -4.46 -10.79 -11.82
N GLY A 23 -3.22 -10.34 -11.70
CA GLY A 23 -2.06 -11.24 -11.61
C GLY A 23 -2.11 -12.14 -10.38
N TYR A 24 -2.55 -11.59 -9.24
CA TYR A 24 -2.80 -12.36 -8.01
C TYR A 24 -3.84 -13.47 -8.22
N MET A 25 -4.99 -13.16 -8.83
CA MET A 25 -6.04 -14.16 -9.04
C MET A 25 -5.57 -15.30 -9.96
N HIS A 26 -4.87 -14.98 -11.05
CA HIS A 26 -4.30 -15.99 -11.94
C HIS A 26 -3.24 -16.86 -11.27
N SER A 27 -2.37 -16.29 -10.44
CA SER A 27 -1.34 -17.05 -9.73
C SER A 27 -1.90 -17.89 -8.57
N LEU A 28 -2.93 -17.39 -7.90
CA LEU A 28 -3.66 -18.16 -6.88
C LEU A 28 -4.33 -19.40 -7.48
N GLU A 29 -4.98 -19.26 -8.62
CA GLU A 29 -5.62 -20.38 -9.32
C GLU A 29 -4.58 -21.42 -9.73
N TYR A 30 -3.53 -20.99 -10.42
CA TYR A 30 -2.43 -21.88 -10.83
C TYR A 30 -1.77 -22.61 -9.63
N ALA A 31 -1.58 -21.91 -8.52
CA ALA A 31 -0.94 -22.49 -7.33
C ALA A 31 -1.77 -23.61 -6.68
N LYS A 32 -3.11 -23.55 -6.81
CA LYS A 32 -4.01 -24.59 -6.28
C LYS A 32 -3.97 -25.88 -7.10
N ASP A 33 -3.70 -25.78 -8.40
CA ASP A 33 -3.76 -26.92 -9.31
C ASP A 33 -2.39 -27.53 -9.61
N ARG A 34 -1.33 -26.71 -9.66
CA ARG A 34 0.01 -27.16 -10.05
C ARG A 34 0.60 -28.07 -8.97
N LEU A 35 0.74 -29.36 -9.25
CA LEU A 35 1.47 -30.31 -8.42
C LEU A 35 2.98 -30.18 -8.66
N GLN A 36 3.76 -29.98 -7.59
CA GLN A 36 5.21 -30.04 -7.66
C GLN A 36 5.82 -30.21 -6.27
N GLY A 37 6.77 -31.14 -6.16
CA GLY A 37 7.52 -31.37 -4.91
C GLY A 37 6.65 -31.89 -3.76
N ARG A 38 7.21 -31.87 -2.55
CA ARG A 38 6.62 -32.39 -1.31
C ARG A 38 6.83 -31.40 -0.18
N LYS A 39 6.09 -31.53 0.91
CA LYS A 39 6.32 -30.72 2.12
C LYS A 39 7.73 -31.01 2.66
N ALA A 40 8.40 -30.01 3.21
CA ALA A 40 9.75 -30.16 3.75
C ALA A 40 9.85 -31.21 4.89
N SER A 41 8.74 -31.47 5.59
CA SER A 41 8.64 -32.50 6.61
C SER A 41 8.50 -33.93 6.05
N GLU A 42 8.14 -34.08 4.78
CA GLU A 42 7.98 -35.36 4.11
C GLU A 42 9.32 -35.83 3.53
N LYS A 43 9.86 -36.89 4.10
CA LYS A 43 11.17 -37.46 3.73
C LYS A 43 11.04 -38.64 2.76
N ASN A 44 9.85 -39.21 2.59
CA ASN A 44 9.63 -40.33 1.69
C ASN A 44 9.64 -39.86 0.23
N PRO A 45 10.59 -40.32 -0.60
CA PRO A 45 10.65 -39.96 -2.02
C PRO A 45 9.46 -40.49 -2.85
N GLU A 46 8.74 -41.49 -2.34
CA GLU A 46 7.60 -42.12 -3.03
C GLU A 46 6.25 -41.44 -2.71
N SER A 47 6.21 -40.53 -1.72
CA SER A 47 4.97 -39.81 -1.40
C SER A 47 4.47 -39.00 -2.62
N PRO A 48 3.16 -38.80 -2.80
CA PRO A 48 2.64 -38.03 -3.92
C PRO A 48 3.12 -36.57 -3.87
N GLN A 49 3.19 -35.92 -5.03
CA GLN A 49 3.42 -34.49 -5.09
C GLN A 49 2.23 -33.71 -4.51
N VAL A 50 2.50 -32.54 -3.94
CA VAL A 50 1.46 -31.64 -3.42
C VAL A 50 1.26 -30.44 -4.34
N PRO A 51 0.06 -29.82 -4.35
CA PRO A 51 -0.14 -28.51 -4.96
C PRO A 51 0.86 -27.49 -4.43
N ILE A 52 1.37 -26.61 -5.30
CA ILE A 52 2.42 -25.68 -4.87
C ILE A 52 1.94 -24.66 -3.84
N ILE A 53 0.63 -24.41 -3.75
CA ILE A 53 0.03 -23.60 -2.67
C ILE A 53 0.31 -24.17 -1.27
N ASP A 54 0.69 -25.44 -1.15
CA ASP A 54 1.08 -26.05 0.13
C ASP A 54 2.51 -25.72 0.58
N HIS A 55 3.31 -25.08 -0.27
CA HIS A 55 4.66 -24.62 0.08
C HIS A 55 4.63 -23.25 0.75
N ALA A 56 5.39 -23.11 1.83
CA ALA A 56 5.40 -21.89 2.65
C ALA A 56 5.81 -20.64 1.86
N ASP A 57 6.80 -20.74 0.98
CA ASP A 57 7.23 -19.59 0.17
C ASP A 57 6.19 -19.18 -0.88
N VAL A 58 5.47 -20.14 -1.48
CA VAL A 58 4.36 -19.84 -2.39
C VAL A 58 3.24 -19.13 -1.63
N ARG A 59 2.91 -19.56 -0.41
CA ARG A 59 1.94 -18.86 0.45
C ARG A 59 2.41 -17.46 0.81
N ARG A 60 3.71 -17.25 1.09
CA ARG A 60 4.29 -15.92 1.31
C ARG A 60 4.11 -15.03 0.09
N MET A 61 4.43 -15.51 -1.11
CA MET A 61 4.24 -14.75 -2.36
C MET A 61 2.78 -14.41 -2.62
N LEU A 62 1.85 -15.35 -2.39
CA LEU A 62 0.41 -15.11 -2.53
C LEU A 62 -0.12 -14.12 -1.48
N LEU A 63 0.37 -14.19 -0.24
CA LEU A 63 0.03 -13.23 0.81
C LEU A 63 0.51 -11.82 0.47
N ALA A 64 1.74 -11.66 -0.02
CA ALA A 64 2.27 -10.38 -0.47
C ALA A 64 1.41 -9.81 -1.62
N GLN A 65 1.14 -10.62 -2.65
CA GLN A 65 0.27 -10.22 -3.77
C GLN A 65 -1.12 -9.76 -3.32
N LYS A 66 -1.76 -10.52 -2.43
CA LYS A 66 -3.06 -10.18 -1.86
C LYS A 66 -2.99 -8.89 -1.04
N ALA A 67 -1.95 -8.74 -0.22
CA ALA A 67 -1.74 -7.59 0.66
C ALA A 67 -1.57 -6.29 -0.15
N TYR A 68 -0.80 -6.35 -1.24
CA TYR A 68 -0.58 -5.24 -2.15
C TYR A 68 -1.84 -4.88 -2.94
N SER A 69 -2.46 -5.88 -3.55
CA SER A 69 -3.59 -5.65 -4.47
C SER A 69 -4.83 -5.17 -3.74
N GLU A 70 -5.22 -5.84 -2.64
CA GLU A 70 -6.42 -5.46 -1.89
C GLU A 70 -6.20 -4.21 -1.04
N GLY A 71 -4.98 -3.99 -0.52
CA GLY A 71 -4.62 -2.75 0.17
C GLY A 71 -4.65 -1.54 -0.76
N GLY A 72 -4.03 -1.67 -1.94
CA GLY A 72 -4.05 -0.63 -2.97
C GLY A 72 -5.46 -0.34 -3.49
N LEU A 73 -6.27 -1.38 -3.72
CA LEU A 73 -7.67 -1.22 -4.12
C LEU A 73 -8.50 -0.51 -3.05
N ALA A 74 -8.32 -0.86 -1.77
CA ALA A 74 -9.01 -0.19 -0.67
C ALA A 74 -8.66 1.30 -0.59
N LEU A 75 -7.39 1.66 -0.77
CA LEU A 75 -6.95 3.05 -0.86
C LEU A 75 -7.59 3.79 -2.04
N CYS A 76 -7.65 3.16 -3.21
CA CYS A 76 -8.28 3.76 -4.40
C CYS A 76 -9.79 3.96 -4.22
N LEU A 77 -10.48 2.98 -3.62
CA LEU A 77 -11.89 3.08 -3.28
C LEU A 77 -12.17 4.17 -2.24
N TYR A 78 -11.27 4.35 -1.26
CA TYR A 78 -11.36 5.46 -0.33
C TYR A 78 -11.22 6.81 -1.03
N GLY A 79 -10.25 6.94 -1.93
CA GLY A 79 -10.08 8.13 -2.77
C GLY A 79 -11.31 8.43 -3.64
N ALA A 80 -11.89 7.41 -4.27
CA ALA A 80 -13.11 7.54 -5.07
C ALA A 80 -14.30 8.02 -4.21
N ARG A 81 -14.46 7.49 -2.99
CA ARG A 81 -15.48 7.97 -2.05
C ARG A 81 -15.31 9.45 -1.74
N LEU A 82 -14.09 9.89 -1.41
CA LEU A 82 -13.81 11.31 -1.15
C LEU A 82 -14.08 12.18 -2.38
N MET A 83 -13.80 11.66 -3.58
CA MET A 83 -14.07 12.34 -4.84
C MET A 83 -15.57 12.53 -5.07
N ASP A 84 -16.41 11.58 -4.69
CA ASP A 84 -17.86 11.75 -4.73
C ASP A 84 -18.35 12.68 -3.62
N GLU A 85 -17.85 12.51 -2.39
CA GLU A 85 -18.22 13.31 -1.22
C GLU A 85 -17.94 14.81 -1.43
N GLN A 86 -16.80 15.19 -2.03
CA GLN A 86 -16.51 16.61 -2.30
C GLN A 86 -17.50 17.29 -3.26
N HIS A 87 -18.20 16.52 -4.11
CA HIS A 87 -19.17 17.05 -5.06
C HIS A 87 -20.61 16.92 -4.58
N THR A 88 -20.91 15.89 -3.79
CA THR A 88 -22.29 15.44 -3.55
C THR A 88 -22.72 15.48 -2.09
N HIS A 89 -21.79 15.62 -1.13
CA HIS A 89 -22.16 15.63 0.28
C HIS A 89 -23.09 16.84 0.57
N PRO A 90 -24.21 16.68 1.30
CA PRO A 90 -25.20 17.76 1.48
C PRO A 90 -24.64 18.97 2.24
N ASP A 91 -23.79 18.72 3.24
CA ASP A 91 -23.06 19.74 4.00
C ASP A 91 -21.83 20.25 3.24
N GLU A 92 -21.77 21.57 3.04
CA GLU A 92 -20.68 22.28 2.34
C GLU A 92 -19.32 22.16 3.03
N GLN A 93 -19.31 22.16 4.36
CA GLN A 93 -18.08 22.03 5.12
C GLN A 93 -17.46 20.65 4.88
N LYS A 94 -18.28 19.59 4.91
CA LYS A 94 -17.84 18.22 4.63
C LYS A 94 -17.40 18.02 3.18
N ARG A 95 -18.02 18.71 2.21
CA ARG A 95 -17.52 18.73 0.83
C ARG A 95 -16.10 19.28 0.76
N THR A 96 -15.88 20.40 1.45
CA THR A 96 -14.57 21.07 1.49
C THR A 96 -13.51 20.19 2.18
N GLU A 97 -13.85 19.57 3.30
CA GLU A 97 -12.97 18.65 4.04
C GLU A 97 -12.61 17.42 3.21
N ALA A 98 -13.58 16.81 2.51
CA ALA A 98 -13.34 15.68 1.61
C ALA A 98 -12.36 16.06 0.49
N GLY A 99 -12.53 17.24 -0.11
CA GLY A 99 -11.62 17.75 -1.14
C GLY A 99 -10.19 17.95 -0.62
N LYS A 100 -10.03 18.52 0.58
CA LYS A 100 -8.71 18.72 1.20
C LYS A 100 -8.02 17.39 1.54
N LEU A 101 -8.76 16.42 2.07
CA LEU A 101 -8.23 15.10 2.36
C LEU A 101 -7.86 14.34 1.08
N LEU A 102 -8.70 14.43 0.04
CA LEU A 102 -8.40 13.84 -1.26
C LEU A 102 -7.14 14.44 -1.89
N ASP A 103 -6.99 15.77 -1.81
CA ASP A 103 -5.83 16.46 -2.39
C ASP A 103 -4.52 16.05 -1.69
N LEU A 104 -4.55 15.79 -0.37
CA LEU A 104 -3.43 15.21 0.37
C LEU A 104 -3.13 13.77 -0.07
N LEU A 105 -4.17 12.94 -0.24
CA LEU A 105 -4.01 11.51 -0.51
C LEU A 105 -3.69 11.20 -1.98
N THR A 106 -3.99 12.11 -2.91
CA THR A 106 -3.84 11.88 -4.36
C THR A 106 -2.44 11.39 -4.77
N PRO A 107 -1.31 11.95 -4.28
CA PRO A 107 0.02 11.42 -4.60
C PRO A 107 0.24 9.98 -4.12
N VAL A 108 -0.36 9.60 -2.98
CA VAL A 108 -0.26 8.25 -2.41
C VAL A 108 -1.15 7.28 -3.17
N ILE A 109 -2.38 7.68 -3.49
CA ILE A 109 -3.33 6.91 -4.31
C ILE A 109 -2.71 6.58 -5.67
N LYS A 110 -1.96 7.51 -6.25
CA LYS A 110 -1.21 7.26 -7.49
C LYS A 110 -0.01 6.35 -7.22
N ALA A 111 0.91 6.80 -6.38
CA ALA A 111 2.24 6.23 -6.33
C ALA A 111 2.28 4.85 -5.67
N TRP A 112 1.57 4.65 -4.56
CA TRP A 112 1.67 3.41 -3.80
C TRP A 112 1.11 2.21 -4.58
N PRO A 113 -0.14 2.23 -5.12
CA PRO A 113 -0.61 1.14 -5.98
C PRO A 113 0.25 0.96 -7.23
N SER A 114 0.77 2.05 -7.81
CA SER A 114 1.65 1.96 -8.98
C SER A 114 2.99 1.29 -8.69
N GLU A 115 3.53 1.43 -7.48
CA GLU A 115 4.76 0.78 -7.03
C GLU A 115 4.52 -0.70 -6.69
N TYR A 116 3.42 -0.98 -5.98
CA TYR A 116 3.14 -2.32 -5.42
C TYR A 116 2.34 -3.24 -6.35
N GLY A 117 1.61 -2.69 -7.32
CA GLY A 117 0.94 -3.46 -8.37
C GLY A 117 1.93 -4.28 -9.23
N PRO A 118 2.98 -3.67 -9.80
CA PRO A 118 4.03 -4.38 -10.51
C PRO A 118 4.77 -5.39 -9.63
N LYS A 119 5.03 -5.09 -8.34
CA LYS A 119 5.60 -6.05 -7.39
C LYS A 119 4.70 -7.27 -7.19
N ALA A 120 3.39 -7.07 -7.09
CA ALA A 120 2.44 -8.17 -7.05
C ALA A 120 2.48 -9.00 -8.35
N ASN A 121 2.54 -8.35 -9.52
CA ASN A 121 2.59 -9.07 -10.79
C ASN A 121 3.94 -9.78 -11.05
N ASP A 122 5.04 -9.25 -10.52
CA ASP A 122 6.35 -9.92 -10.54
C ASP A 122 6.29 -11.24 -9.75
N LEU A 123 5.71 -11.20 -8.55
CA LEU A 123 5.44 -12.39 -7.76
C LEU A 123 4.47 -13.36 -8.45
N ALA A 124 3.52 -12.86 -9.24
CA ALA A 124 2.64 -13.72 -10.03
C ALA A 124 3.42 -14.54 -11.05
N ILE A 125 4.36 -13.91 -11.77
CA ILE A 125 5.28 -14.61 -12.70
C ILE A 125 6.08 -15.66 -11.93
N GLN A 126 6.63 -15.30 -10.76
CA GLN A 126 7.43 -16.20 -9.94
C GLN A 126 6.66 -17.44 -9.46
N VAL A 127 5.37 -17.30 -9.09
CA VAL A 127 4.51 -18.44 -8.70
C VAL A 127 4.31 -19.42 -9.85
N TYR A 128 4.26 -18.96 -11.10
CA TYR A 128 4.18 -19.84 -12.27
C TYR A 128 5.52 -20.52 -12.61
N GLY A 129 6.65 -20.02 -12.09
CA GLY A 129 7.98 -20.43 -12.50
C GLY A 129 8.23 -20.13 -13.97
N GLY A 130 8.92 -21.02 -14.69
CA GLY A 130 9.24 -20.80 -16.11
C GLY A 130 8.02 -20.57 -17.01
N ALA A 131 6.87 -21.16 -16.69
CA ALA A 131 5.62 -20.94 -17.42
C ALA A 131 5.17 -19.46 -17.37
N GLY A 132 5.44 -18.77 -16.25
CA GLY A 132 5.06 -17.37 -16.05
C GLY A 132 5.79 -16.40 -16.97
N TYR A 133 6.89 -16.83 -17.58
CA TYR A 133 7.68 -16.05 -18.53
C TYR A 133 7.30 -16.31 -20.00
N THR A 134 6.26 -17.11 -20.23
CA THR A 134 5.73 -17.40 -21.56
C THR A 134 4.50 -16.55 -21.84
N ARG A 135 4.17 -16.35 -23.12
CA ARG A 135 2.95 -15.63 -23.54
C ARG A 135 1.68 -16.50 -23.50
N GLU A 136 1.79 -17.77 -23.10
CA GLU A 136 0.63 -18.66 -22.92
C GLU A 136 -0.20 -18.25 -21.69
N TYR A 137 0.47 -17.73 -20.65
CA TYR A 137 -0.18 -17.28 -19.43
C TYR A 137 -0.20 -15.73 -19.34
N PRO A 138 -1.28 -15.15 -18.77
CA PRO A 138 -1.48 -13.69 -18.81
C PRO A 138 -0.62 -12.91 -17.81
N VAL A 139 0.12 -13.57 -16.92
CA VAL A 139 0.84 -12.92 -15.81
C VAL A 139 2.00 -12.04 -16.29
N GLU A 140 2.69 -12.41 -17.39
CA GLU A 140 3.73 -11.58 -18.00
C GLU A 140 3.15 -10.27 -18.55
N GLN A 141 1.98 -10.35 -19.19
CA GLN A 141 1.28 -9.19 -19.71
C GLN A 141 0.82 -8.27 -18.57
N CYS A 142 0.29 -8.85 -17.48
CA CYS A 142 -0.10 -8.08 -16.31
C CYS A 142 1.08 -7.24 -15.80
N TRP A 143 2.27 -7.83 -15.67
CA TRP A 143 3.46 -7.09 -15.25
C TRP A 143 3.87 -5.99 -16.24
N ARG A 144 3.94 -6.31 -17.54
CA ARG A 144 4.32 -5.32 -18.57
C ARG A 144 3.38 -4.12 -18.61
N ASP A 145 2.08 -4.38 -18.57
CA ASP A 145 1.05 -3.34 -18.64
C ASP A 145 1.05 -2.50 -17.34
N ASN A 146 1.31 -3.12 -16.18
CA ASN A 146 1.39 -2.41 -14.90
C ASN A 146 2.68 -1.57 -14.76
N ARG A 147 3.77 -1.95 -15.44
CA ARG A 147 5.09 -1.29 -15.32
C ARG A 147 5.07 0.18 -15.73
N LEU A 148 4.11 0.63 -16.55
CA LEU A 148 3.96 2.03 -16.93
C LEU A 148 3.48 2.92 -15.77
N ASN A 149 2.68 2.37 -14.84
CA ASN A 149 1.99 3.15 -13.81
C ASN A 149 2.93 3.94 -12.87
N PRO A 150 4.11 3.43 -12.45
CA PRO A 150 5.11 4.23 -11.73
C PRO A 150 5.67 5.44 -12.47
N ILE A 151 5.54 5.48 -13.81
CA ILE A 151 6.25 6.43 -14.69
C ILE A 151 5.33 7.55 -15.16
N HIS A 152 4.19 7.23 -15.78
CA HIS A 152 3.31 8.23 -16.38
C HIS A 152 2.47 8.99 -15.32
N GLU A 153 1.84 10.10 -15.75
CA GLU A 153 1.06 11.00 -14.88
C GLU A 153 1.83 11.50 -13.65
N GLY A 154 3.14 11.70 -13.83
CA GLY A 154 4.12 12.09 -12.81
C GLY A 154 4.75 10.88 -12.13
N THR A 155 6.06 10.73 -12.27
CA THR A 155 6.82 9.61 -11.69
C THR A 155 6.65 9.54 -10.17
N ASN A 156 6.91 8.38 -9.56
CA ASN A 156 6.83 8.25 -8.10
C ASN A 156 7.73 9.25 -7.35
N GLY A 157 8.88 9.64 -7.91
CA GLY A 157 9.71 10.72 -7.36
C GLY A 157 9.03 12.09 -7.41
N ILE A 158 8.34 12.42 -8.51
CA ILE A 158 7.56 13.67 -8.60
C ILE A 158 6.37 13.65 -7.64
N GLN A 159 5.68 12.52 -7.48
CA GLN A 159 4.61 12.39 -6.47
C GLN A 159 5.15 12.56 -5.05
N ALA A 160 6.36 12.05 -4.79
CA ALA A 160 7.02 12.19 -3.49
C ALA A 160 7.35 13.65 -3.17
N LEU A 161 7.92 14.37 -4.15
CA LEU A 161 8.19 15.81 -4.04
C LEU A 161 6.89 16.62 -3.88
N ASP A 162 5.83 16.25 -4.60
CA ASP A 162 4.51 16.88 -4.45
C ASP A 162 3.95 16.67 -3.04
N LEU A 163 4.05 15.44 -2.51
CA LEU A 163 3.58 15.10 -1.18
C LEU A 163 4.33 15.88 -0.10
N LEU A 164 5.65 15.69 -0.01
CA LEU A 164 6.47 16.26 1.06
C LEU A 164 6.72 17.76 0.86
N GLY A 165 6.88 18.24 -0.38
CA GLY A 165 7.17 19.65 -0.64
C GLY A 165 5.94 20.54 -0.65
N ARG A 166 4.74 19.98 -0.86
CA ARG A 166 3.51 20.77 -1.02
C ARG A 166 2.35 20.23 -0.20
N LYS A 167 1.85 19.02 -0.48
CA LYS A 167 0.55 18.55 0.04
C LYS A 167 0.46 18.50 1.55
N ILE A 168 1.53 18.11 2.23
CA ILE A 168 1.57 18.03 3.70
C ILE A 168 1.36 19.40 4.36
N TRP A 169 1.83 20.49 3.74
CA TRP A 169 1.84 21.84 4.33
C TRP A 169 0.69 22.71 3.89
N GLN A 170 -0.02 22.29 2.83
CA GLN A 170 -1.15 23.04 2.28
C GLN A 170 -2.22 23.30 3.32
N ASP A 171 -2.78 24.51 3.28
CA ASP A 171 -3.84 24.95 4.17
C ASP A 171 -3.51 24.71 5.66
N GLN A 172 -2.28 25.04 6.06
CA GLN A 172 -1.79 24.84 7.43
C GLN A 172 -1.89 23.36 7.88
N SER A 173 -1.63 22.44 6.96
CA SER A 173 -1.71 20.99 7.17
C SER A 173 -3.13 20.49 7.51
N HIS A 174 -4.18 21.19 7.11
CA HIS A 174 -5.55 20.79 7.43
C HIS A 174 -5.92 19.40 6.88
N GLY A 175 -5.49 19.05 5.66
CA GLY A 175 -5.69 17.70 5.12
C GLY A 175 -5.05 16.61 6.00
N LEU A 176 -3.88 16.89 6.60
CA LEU A 176 -3.21 15.96 7.50
C LEU A 176 -3.96 15.83 8.83
N GLN A 177 -4.52 16.93 9.35
CA GLN A 177 -5.35 16.92 10.55
C GLN A 177 -6.61 16.06 10.33
N LEU A 178 -7.29 16.22 9.19
CA LEU A 178 -8.45 15.40 8.82
C LEU A 178 -8.07 13.91 8.70
N LEU A 179 -6.94 13.60 8.06
CA LEU A 179 -6.44 12.22 7.96
C LEU A 179 -6.20 11.61 9.35
N MET A 180 -5.57 12.35 10.27
CA MET A 180 -5.34 11.88 11.63
C MET A 180 -6.65 11.62 12.39
N GLN A 181 -7.68 12.43 12.18
CA GLN A 181 -9.00 12.22 12.78
C GLN A 181 -9.65 10.92 12.27
N GLU A 182 -9.65 10.72 10.95
CA GLU A 182 -10.19 9.50 10.32
C GLU A 182 -9.45 8.24 10.82
N MET A 183 -8.10 8.29 10.87
CA MET A 183 -7.29 7.19 11.41
C MET A 183 -7.60 6.92 12.89
N GLN A 184 -7.79 7.96 13.70
CA GLN A 184 -8.07 7.81 15.12
C GLN A 184 -9.39 7.09 15.39
N VAL A 185 -10.42 7.32 14.56
CA VAL A 185 -11.69 6.60 14.63
C VAL A 185 -11.49 5.10 14.43
N ASP A 186 -10.77 4.71 13.38
CA ASP A 186 -10.56 3.30 13.06
C ASP A 186 -9.58 2.60 14.02
N LEU A 187 -8.61 3.34 14.57
CA LEU A 187 -7.74 2.85 15.64
C LEU A 187 -8.55 2.49 16.90
N GLN A 188 -9.53 3.33 17.26
CA GLN A 188 -10.39 3.09 18.42
C GLN A 188 -11.44 2.00 18.18
N ALA A 189 -11.79 1.73 16.92
CA ALA A 189 -12.75 0.69 16.55
C ALA A 189 -12.19 -0.74 16.65
N ALA A 190 -10.90 -0.92 16.98
CA ALA A 190 -10.28 -2.23 17.12
C ALA A 190 -10.75 -2.96 18.40
N THR A 191 -11.52 -4.03 18.22
CA THR A 191 -12.16 -4.78 19.33
C THR A 191 -11.47 -6.08 19.70
N THR A 192 -10.87 -6.78 18.74
CA THR A 192 -10.16 -8.05 19.00
C THR A 192 -8.72 -7.80 19.43
N GLU A 193 -8.14 -8.68 20.25
CA GLU A 193 -6.75 -8.58 20.72
C GLU A 193 -5.77 -8.37 19.55
N ARG A 194 -5.95 -9.13 18.47
CA ARG A 194 -5.11 -9.03 17.27
C ARG A 194 -5.23 -7.65 16.60
N CYS A 195 -6.44 -7.13 16.43
CA CYS A 195 -6.64 -5.81 15.84
C CYS A 195 -6.12 -4.69 16.75
N GLN A 196 -6.23 -4.84 18.08
CA GLN A 196 -5.71 -3.89 19.05
C GLN A 196 -4.18 -3.81 19.01
N GLN A 197 -3.48 -4.96 18.89
CA GLN A 197 -2.03 -5.00 18.70
C GLN A 197 -1.60 -4.29 17.41
N TRP A 198 -2.33 -4.48 16.32
CA TRP A 198 -2.07 -3.79 15.05
C TRP A 198 -2.36 -2.29 15.12
N ALA A 199 -3.45 -1.89 15.79
CA ALA A 199 -3.75 -0.49 16.04
C ALA A 199 -2.64 0.18 16.87
N LEU A 200 -2.11 -0.50 17.89
CA LEU A 200 -0.97 0.00 18.67
C LEU A 200 0.28 0.17 17.78
N SER A 201 0.65 -0.85 17.00
CA SER A 201 1.81 -0.77 16.09
C SER A 201 1.68 0.35 15.06
N LEU A 202 0.48 0.56 14.51
CA LEU A 202 0.20 1.69 13.61
C LEU A 202 0.33 3.03 14.35
N SER A 203 -0.21 3.13 15.56
CA SER A 203 -0.15 4.35 16.37
C SER A 203 1.30 4.73 16.72
N GLU A 204 2.12 3.76 17.11
CA GLU A 204 3.55 3.96 17.37
C GLU A 204 4.29 4.45 16.12
N THR A 205 4.05 3.82 14.97
CA THR A 205 4.66 4.22 13.70
C THR A 205 4.20 5.63 13.30
N LEU A 206 2.92 5.94 13.46
CA LEU A 206 2.35 7.26 13.19
C LEU A 206 2.99 8.34 14.09
N GLN A 207 3.18 8.07 15.38
CA GLN A 207 3.85 9.00 16.29
C GLN A 207 5.30 9.31 15.85
N GLN A 208 6.03 8.30 15.35
CA GLN A 208 7.37 8.51 14.81
C GLN A 208 7.33 9.35 13.52
N ALA A 209 6.37 9.07 12.63
CA ALA A 209 6.19 9.84 11.40
C ALA A 209 5.81 11.30 11.68
N VAL A 210 4.98 11.58 12.70
CA VAL A 210 4.65 12.94 13.12
C VAL A 210 5.90 13.69 13.58
N LYS A 211 6.75 13.08 14.42
CA LYS A 211 8.00 13.69 14.88
C LYS A 211 8.94 14.03 13.73
N VAL A 212 9.09 13.09 12.79
CA VAL A 212 9.90 13.29 11.59
C VAL A 212 9.33 14.41 10.73
N THR A 213 8.02 14.39 10.46
CA THR A 213 7.34 15.42 9.66
C THR A 213 7.57 16.80 10.28
N GLN A 214 7.39 16.96 11.59
CA GLN A 214 7.66 18.22 12.28
C GLN A 214 9.12 18.69 12.15
N SER A 215 10.08 17.77 12.21
CA SER A 215 11.50 18.07 12.01
C SER A 215 11.77 18.57 10.59
N LEU A 216 11.25 17.87 9.57
CA LEU A 216 11.39 18.26 8.17
C LEU A 216 10.73 19.62 7.90
N GLY A 217 9.56 19.87 8.48
CA GLY A 217 8.86 21.16 8.37
C GLY A 217 9.70 22.34 8.90
N LYS A 218 10.42 22.14 10.02
CA LYS A 218 11.34 23.16 10.55
C LYS A 218 12.50 23.44 9.59
N SER A 219 13.10 22.42 8.99
CA SER A 219 14.18 22.59 8.00
C SER A 219 13.68 23.29 6.73
N LEU A 220 12.48 22.97 6.24
CA LEU A 220 11.87 23.70 5.12
C LEU A 220 11.67 25.18 5.43
N MET A 221 11.12 25.51 6.61
CA MET A 221 10.96 26.90 7.05
C MET A 221 12.30 27.61 7.27
N GLY A 222 13.35 26.87 7.60
CA GLY A 222 14.73 27.36 7.71
C GLY A 222 15.45 27.57 6.38
N GLY A 223 14.84 27.20 5.25
CA GLY A 223 15.42 27.37 3.91
C GLY A 223 16.24 26.17 3.40
N GLU A 224 16.30 25.05 4.13
CA GLU A 224 17.03 23.84 3.73
C GLU A 224 16.24 22.97 2.73
N VAL A 225 15.63 23.61 1.72
CA VAL A 225 14.63 22.99 0.83
C VAL A 225 15.17 21.75 0.13
N ASP A 226 16.31 21.87 -0.56
CA ASP A 226 16.88 20.77 -1.35
C ASP A 226 17.30 19.59 -0.46
N LYS A 227 17.89 19.87 0.70
CA LYS A 227 18.29 18.85 1.68
C LYS A 227 17.09 18.11 2.25
N THR A 228 16.04 18.82 2.63
CA THR A 228 14.84 18.19 3.17
C THR A 228 14.10 17.35 2.11
N LEU A 229 14.09 17.81 0.86
CA LEU A 229 13.40 17.11 -0.23
C LEU A 229 14.23 15.99 -0.88
N ALA A 230 15.53 15.89 -0.59
CA ALA A 230 16.42 14.86 -1.14
C ALA A 230 15.92 13.43 -0.91
N ASN A 231 15.27 13.18 0.24
CA ASN A 231 14.71 11.87 0.61
C ASN A 231 13.18 11.83 0.53
N ALA A 232 12.57 12.65 -0.33
CA ALA A 232 11.11 12.68 -0.48
C ALA A 232 10.53 11.28 -0.78
N SER A 233 11.23 10.44 -1.56
CA SER A 233 10.80 9.07 -1.84
C SER A 233 10.71 8.19 -0.58
N CYS A 234 11.62 8.34 0.37
CA CYS A 234 11.53 7.68 1.69
C CYS A 234 10.30 8.16 2.47
N TYR A 235 10.00 9.46 2.40
CA TYR A 235 8.80 10.01 3.04
C TYR A 235 7.51 9.46 2.42
N LEU A 236 7.45 9.37 1.08
CA LEU A 236 6.32 8.77 0.37
C LEU A 236 6.14 7.29 0.73
N HIS A 237 7.24 6.53 0.85
CA HIS A 237 7.20 5.14 1.27
C HIS A 237 6.65 5.00 2.69
N LEU A 238 7.19 5.75 3.66
CA LEU A 238 6.71 5.80 5.04
C LEU A 238 5.22 6.16 5.12
N PHE A 239 4.83 7.28 4.50
CA PHE A 239 3.47 7.80 4.57
C PHE A 239 2.48 6.86 3.87
N GLY A 240 2.86 6.28 2.72
CA GLY A 240 2.05 5.32 2.00
C GLY A 240 1.80 4.02 2.78
N HIS A 241 2.82 3.47 3.46
CA HIS A 241 2.64 2.28 4.29
C HIS A 241 1.74 2.55 5.50
N ILE A 242 1.85 3.71 6.13
CA ILE A 242 0.93 4.10 7.22
C ILE A 242 -0.52 4.13 6.72
N ILE A 243 -0.76 4.73 5.55
CA ILE A 243 -2.11 4.80 4.97
C ILE A 243 -2.64 3.42 4.58
N VAL A 244 -1.82 2.57 3.97
CA VAL A 244 -2.28 1.22 3.58
C VAL A 244 -2.41 0.29 4.79
N SER A 245 -1.58 0.44 5.83
CA SER A 245 -1.80 -0.19 7.14
C SER A 245 -3.13 0.22 7.74
N TRP A 246 -3.49 1.50 7.66
CA TRP A 246 -4.80 1.98 8.08
C TRP A 246 -5.93 1.34 7.25
N MET A 247 -5.81 1.26 5.92
CA MET A 247 -6.77 0.54 5.08
C MET A 247 -6.91 -0.94 5.46
N TRP A 248 -5.81 -1.61 5.84
CA TRP A 248 -5.84 -2.98 6.32
C TRP A 248 -6.48 -3.12 7.69
N LEU A 249 -6.24 -2.18 8.62
CA LEU A 249 -6.88 -2.16 9.92
C LEU A 249 -8.40 -2.00 9.80
N ARG A 250 -8.86 -1.11 8.90
CA ARG A 250 -10.30 -0.93 8.61
C ARG A 250 -10.96 -2.23 8.15
N GLN A 251 -10.33 -2.89 7.18
CA GLN A 251 -10.79 -4.18 6.67
C GLN A 251 -10.76 -5.26 7.75
N ALA A 252 -9.73 -5.27 8.60
CA ALA A 252 -9.60 -6.22 9.70
C ALA A 252 -10.68 -6.03 10.77
N ASN A 253 -10.96 -4.78 11.18
CA ASN A 253 -12.03 -4.46 12.12
C ASN A 253 -13.40 -4.91 11.57
N ALA A 254 -13.67 -4.60 10.31
CA ALA A 254 -14.90 -5.04 9.64
C ALA A 254 -15.00 -6.57 9.56
N ALA A 255 -13.91 -7.25 9.17
CA ALA A 255 -13.86 -8.70 9.06
C ALA A 255 -14.03 -9.38 10.42
N ALA A 256 -13.41 -8.86 11.48
CA ALA A 256 -13.53 -9.38 12.84
C ALA A 256 -14.97 -9.29 13.34
N ASN A 257 -15.64 -8.16 13.12
CA ASN A 257 -17.04 -7.97 13.52
C ASN A 257 -17.98 -8.89 12.71
N ALA A 258 -17.77 -9.01 11.40
CA ALA A 258 -18.61 -9.83 10.53
C ALA A 258 -18.39 -11.34 10.73
N LEU A 259 -17.22 -11.76 11.22
CA LEU A 259 -16.94 -13.17 11.48
C LEU A 259 -17.87 -13.75 12.55
N ALA A 260 -18.31 -12.94 13.52
CA ALA A 260 -19.25 -13.36 14.57
C ALA A 260 -20.64 -13.71 14.02
N SER A 261 -21.03 -13.16 12.87
CA SER A 261 -22.33 -13.36 12.22
C SER A 261 -22.23 -14.10 10.88
N ALA A 262 -21.09 -14.72 10.58
CA ALA A 262 -20.87 -15.43 9.32
C ALA A 262 -21.75 -16.70 9.21
N ASN A 263 -22.55 -16.77 8.15
CA ASN A 263 -23.58 -17.80 7.97
C ASN A 263 -23.13 -18.96 7.06
N SER A 264 -21.94 -18.87 6.46
CA SER A 264 -21.39 -19.92 5.60
C SER A 264 -19.87 -20.09 5.77
N ASP A 265 -19.34 -21.23 5.34
CA ASP A 265 -17.88 -21.45 5.30
C ASP A 265 -17.17 -20.52 4.33
N SER A 266 -17.83 -20.14 3.23
CA SER A 266 -17.29 -19.18 2.27
C SER A 266 -17.07 -17.81 2.93
N GLU A 267 -18.07 -17.30 3.65
CA GLU A 267 -17.95 -16.04 4.40
C GLU A 267 -16.87 -16.12 5.49
N ARG A 268 -16.86 -17.20 6.27
CA ARG A 268 -15.82 -17.43 7.29
C ARG A 268 -14.42 -17.41 6.68
N ASN A 269 -14.21 -18.13 5.57
CA ASN A 269 -12.93 -18.19 4.87
C ASN A 269 -12.51 -16.83 4.32
N PHE A 270 -13.45 -16.05 3.79
CA PHE A 270 -13.18 -14.69 3.30
C PHE A 270 -12.69 -13.78 4.43
N TYR A 271 -13.41 -13.72 5.56
CA TYR A 271 -13.04 -12.88 6.70
C TYR A 271 -11.73 -13.32 7.35
N GLN A 272 -11.51 -14.64 7.50
CA GLN A 272 -10.22 -15.18 7.96
C GLN A 272 -9.09 -14.81 7.01
N GLY A 273 -9.32 -14.87 5.69
CA GLY A 273 -8.35 -14.43 4.68
C GLY A 273 -8.00 -12.94 4.81
N LYS A 274 -8.97 -12.07 5.10
CA LYS A 274 -8.71 -10.64 5.37
C LYS A 274 -7.84 -10.45 6.60
N LEU A 275 -8.17 -11.12 7.71
CA LEU A 275 -7.38 -11.04 8.94
C LEU A 275 -5.95 -11.58 8.75
N GLN A 276 -5.79 -12.69 8.02
CA GLN A 276 -4.47 -13.24 7.74
C GLN A 276 -3.61 -12.31 6.87
N THR A 277 -4.24 -11.61 5.93
CA THR A 277 -3.54 -10.66 5.06
C THR A 277 -3.15 -9.38 5.80
N ALA A 278 -4.04 -8.88 6.66
CA ALA A 278 -3.71 -7.78 7.57
C ALA A 278 -2.52 -8.16 8.46
N GLN A 279 -2.50 -9.38 9.00
CA GLN A 279 -1.36 -9.88 9.78
C GLN A 279 -0.05 -9.83 9.01
N TYR A 280 -0.06 -10.30 7.76
CA TYR A 280 1.11 -10.22 6.89
C TYR A 280 1.55 -8.75 6.74
N PHE A 281 0.64 -7.84 6.41
CA PHE A 281 0.99 -6.42 6.22
C PHE A 281 1.60 -5.80 7.49
N PHE A 282 1.00 -6.03 8.66
CA PHE A 282 1.51 -5.49 9.92
C PHE A 282 2.84 -6.11 10.37
N HIS A 283 3.10 -7.38 10.05
CA HIS A 283 4.30 -8.08 10.51
C HIS A 283 5.46 -8.02 9.50
N TRP A 284 5.17 -7.87 8.21
CA TRP A 284 6.17 -7.95 7.14
C TRP A 284 6.36 -6.63 6.40
N GLU A 285 5.29 -5.87 6.16
CA GLU A 285 5.36 -4.68 5.31
C GLU A 285 5.54 -3.40 6.13
N LEU A 286 4.71 -3.17 7.16
CA LEU A 286 4.82 -1.97 7.99
C LEU A 286 6.23 -1.78 8.61
N PRO A 287 6.91 -2.82 9.13
CA PRO A 287 8.25 -2.66 9.71
C PRO A 287 9.32 -2.18 8.73
N THR A 288 9.11 -2.31 7.41
CA THR A 288 10.10 -1.90 6.39
C THR A 288 10.37 -0.39 6.42
N VAL A 289 9.44 0.42 6.93
CA VAL A 289 9.59 1.88 7.02
C VAL A 289 10.58 2.33 8.10
N ALA A 290 11.11 1.40 8.91
CA ALA A 290 12.10 1.70 9.94
C ALA A 290 13.37 2.35 9.33
N GLN A 291 13.79 1.90 8.14
CA GLN A 291 14.91 2.51 7.44
C GLN A 291 14.60 3.95 7.01
N ASP A 292 13.41 4.21 6.46
CA ASP A 292 13.00 5.56 6.06
C ASP A 292 12.98 6.52 7.25
N LEU A 293 12.47 6.07 8.39
CA LEU A 293 12.49 6.86 9.62
C LEU A 293 13.92 7.26 10.02
N VAL A 294 14.91 6.37 9.85
CA VAL A 294 16.32 6.70 10.11
C VAL A 294 16.83 7.75 9.13
N LEU A 295 16.65 7.51 7.82
CA LEU A 295 17.13 8.42 6.76
C LEU A 295 16.51 9.82 6.88
N LEU A 296 15.22 9.89 7.15
CA LEU A 296 14.48 11.15 7.29
C LEU A 296 14.85 11.90 8.59
N ARG A 297 15.03 11.19 9.72
CA ARG A 297 15.48 11.84 10.97
C ARG A 297 16.87 12.45 10.83
N ASN A 298 17.76 11.74 10.14
CA ASN A 298 19.13 12.20 9.93
C ASN A 298 19.21 13.27 8.83
N GLN A 299 18.15 13.45 8.05
CA GLN A 299 18.15 14.27 6.82
C GLN A 299 19.37 13.95 5.96
N ASP A 300 19.54 12.64 5.70
CA ASP A 300 20.70 12.09 5.02
C ASP A 300 20.93 12.77 3.66
N ASP A 301 22.12 13.28 3.42
CA ASP A 301 22.45 14.04 2.22
C ASP A 301 23.34 13.24 1.25
N THR A 302 23.50 11.93 1.45
CA THR A 302 24.37 11.06 0.63
C THR A 302 24.02 11.18 -0.85
N CYS A 303 22.74 11.03 -1.20
CA CYS A 303 22.26 11.12 -2.57
C CYS A 303 22.35 12.55 -3.14
N LEU A 304 22.16 13.57 -2.29
CA LEU A 304 22.23 14.98 -2.70
C LEU A 304 23.67 15.43 -2.99
N ASN A 305 24.62 14.96 -2.19
CA ASN A 305 26.04 15.33 -2.30
C ASN A 305 26.77 14.60 -3.44
N MET A 306 26.13 13.61 -4.07
CA MET A 306 26.69 12.87 -5.19
C MET A 306 26.87 13.79 -6.41
N LYS A 307 28.09 13.85 -6.95
CA LYS A 307 28.42 14.65 -8.13
C LYS A 307 28.33 13.82 -9.40
N ALA A 308 28.06 14.47 -10.53
CA ALA A 308 28.00 13.82 -11.84
C ALA A 308 29.28 13.03 -12.16
N ASP A 309 30.45 13.61 -11.89
CA ASP A 309 31.76 12.98 -12.16
C ASP A 309 32.13 11.86 -11.17
N TRP A 310 31.29 11.57 -10.16
CA TRP A 310 31.55 10.50 -9.18
C TRP A 310 30.82 9.19 -9.53
N PHE A 311 29.91 9.19 -10.52
CA PHE A 311 29.23 7.99 -11.02
C PHE A 311 30.08 7.21 -12.02
#